data_AF-A0A060SIJ0-F1
#
_entry.id   AF-A0A060SIJ0-F1
#
_cell.length_a   1.000
_cell.length_b   1.000
_cell.length_c   1.000
_cell.angle_alpha   90.00
_cell.angle_beta   90.00
_cell.angle_gamma   90.00
#
_symmetry.space_group_name_H-M   'P 1'
#
loop_
_entity.id
_entity.type
_entity.pdbx_description
1 polymer ?
#
loop_
_entity_poly.entity_id
_entity_poly.type
_entity_poly.pdbx_seq_one_letter_code
_entity_poly.pdbx_strand_id
1 'polypeptide(L)'
;MPGANLVSVTGASSGFRRLLAEIILEEGEKAADISSAFHRAKDTFGRVDVVVNNAAFAALGEVKSVREEDARLMFETNFWGAIHVTREAVKLSPPLLASLAVQDWVSMPRQTLEGFSESLAAEIDPSWNIKVTLVEPAGFETGGRGRVVWGPPHPAYSDPELPATRMRNSFEQSRLKYNACKGAEAFYKIALVDNPLLHSPVGPLAMRRAKKKANGLLADTETYKPWSQDMVKNM
;
A
#
# COMPACT_ATOMS: atom_id res chain seq x y z
N MET A 1 -6.64 -5.44 22.46
CA MET A 1 -6.45 -6.49 23.50
C MET A 1 -5.17 -6.21 24.29
N PRO A 2 -5.18 -6.22 25.64
CA PRO A 2 -3.96 -6.13 26.44
C PRO A 2 -3.10 -7.38 26.20
N GLY A 3 -1.85 -7.22 25.75
CA GLY A 3 -0.90 -8.33 25.53
C GLY A 3 -0.73 -8.81 24.08
N ALA A 4 -1.14 -8.04 23.07
CA ALA A 4 -0.81 -8.36 21.67
C ALA A 4 0.68 -8.11 21.38
N ASN A 5 1.36 -9.10 20.80
CA ASN A 5 2.75 -8.98 20.36
C ASN A 5 2.73 -8.40 18.94
N LEU A 6 2.92 -7.07 18.84
CA LEU A 6 2.92 -6.38 17.56
C LEU A 6 4.21 -6.69 16.78
N VAL A 7 4.14 -7.61 15.82
CA VAL A 7 5.28 -7.98 14.96
C VAL A 7 5.10 -7.37 13.57
N SER A 8 5.68 -6.20 13.32
CA SER A 8 5.70 -5.62 11.97
C SER A 8 6.68 -6.37 11.06
N VAL A 9 6.17 -7.23 10.18
CA VAL A 9 6.96 -7.82 9.08
C VAL A 9 6.75 -6.98 7.83
N THR A 10 7.82 -6.34 7.34
CA THR A 10 7.79 -5.59 6.07
C THR A 10 8.65 -6.32 5.03
N GLY A 11 8.10 -6.62 3.85
CA GLY A 11 8.85 -7.33 2.80
C GLY A 11 9.26 -6.41 1.67
N ALA A 12 10.56 -6.17 1.46
CA ALA A 12 11.08 -5.47 0.29
C ALA A 12 11.75 -6.46 -0.67
N SER A 13 11.52 -6.31 -1.98
CA SER A 13 12.38 -6.97 -2.97
C SER A 13 13.69 -6.19 -3.06
N SER A 14 14.84 -6.85 -2.94
CA SER A 14 16.15 -6.18 -3.01
C SER A 14 16.61 -5.87 -4.45
N GLY A 15 15.69 -5.85 -5.42
CA GLY A 15 16.05 -5.79 -6.84
C GLY A 15 16.72 -7.10 -7.28
N PHE A 16 16.05 -7.83 -8.18
CA PHE A 16 16.48 -9.14 -8.69
C PHE A 16 16.63 -10.27 -7.63
N ARG A 17 15.53 -11.01 -7.45
CA ARG A 17 15.46 -12.40 -6.94
C ARG A 17 15.80 -12.66 -5.46
N ARG A 18 15.95 -11.64 -4.61
CA ARG A 18 15.93 -11.84 -3.15
C ARG A 18 14.87 -10.96 -2.49
N LEU A 19 13.84 -11.60 -1.95
CA LEU A 19 12.84 -10.97 -1.09
C LEU A 19 13.45 -10.87 0.32
N LEU A 20 13.79 -9.66 0.76
CA LEU A 20 14.25 -9.43 2.12
C LEU A 20 13.05 -8.96 2.93
N ALA A 21 12.63 -9.78 3.89
CA ALA A 21 11.73 -9.33 4.93
C ALA A 21 12.58 -8.77 6.08
N GLU A 22 12.33 -7.50 6.44
CA GLU A 22 12.86 -6.92 7.66
C GLU A 22 11.85 -7.23 8.76
N ILE A 23 12.25 -8.08 9.69
CA ILE A 23 11.59 -8.14 11.00
C ILE A 23 12.28 -7.06 11.82
N ILE A 24 11.52 -6.09 12.29
CA ILE A 24 12.05 -5.20 13.35
C ILE A 24 11.99 -6.00 14.65
N LEU A 25 12.97 -6.89 14.84
CA LEU A 25 13.42 -7.26 16.18
C LEU A 25 14.20 -6.04 16.71
N GLU A 26 14.28 -5.86 18.03
CA GLU A 26 14.92 -4.71 18.68
C GLU A 26 16.39 -4.43 18.22
N GLU A 27 16.98 -5.24 17.32
CA GLU A 27 18.38 -5.17 16.87
C GLU A 27 18.59 -5.11 15.33
N GLY A 28 17.56 -5.00 14.48
CA GLY A 28 17.75 -4.68 13.04
C GLY A 28 18.37 -5.76 12.15
N GLU A 29 18.21 -7.04 12.49
CA GLU A 29 18.70 -8.17 11.69
C GLU A 29 17.82 -8.46 10.45
N LYS A 30 18.46 -8.78 9.31
CA LYS A 30 17.77 -9.08 8.04
C LYS A 30 17.53 -10.57 7.86
N ALA A 31 16.31 -10.93 7.44
CA ALA A 31 15.97 -12.28 7.00
C ALA A 31 16.68 -12.67 5.71
N ALA A 32 16.95 -13.96 5.54
CA ALA A 32 17.36 -14.51 4.25
C ALA A 32 16.21 -14.48 3.22
N ASP A 33 14.98 -14.73 3.69
CA ASP A 33 13.74 -14.70 2.90
C ASP A 33 12.49 -14.45 3.77
N ILE A 34 11.31 -14.35 3.15
CA ILE A 34 10.02 -14.09 3.82
C ILE A 34 9.65 -15.22 4.79
N SER A 35 9.80 -16.49 4.42
CA SER A 35 9.42 -17.62 5.28
C SER A 35 10.25 -17.66 6.55
N SER A 36 11.57 -17.49 6.42
CA SER A 36 12.50 -17.39 7.54
C SER A 36 12.17 -16.19 8.43
N ALA A 37 11.61 -15.11 7.87
CA ALA A 37 11.17 -13.98 8.65
C ALA A 37 9.96 -14.31 9.54
N PHE A 38 8.95 -14.97 8.98
CA PHE A 38 7.80 -15.42 9.76
C PHE A 38 8.18 -16.47 10.80
N HIS A 39 9.08 -17.41 10.48
CA HIS A 39 9.58 -18.38 11.45
C HIS A 39 10.30 -17.71 12.61
N ARG A 40 11.28 -16.83 12.35
CA ARG A 40 11.97 -16.12 13.43
C ARG A 40 11.02 -15.26 14.26
N ALA A 41 10.08 -14.55 13.64
CA ALA A 41 9.07 -13.80 14.38
C ALA A 41 8.25 -14.70 15.32
N LYS A 42 7.85 -15.88 14.85
CA LYS A 42 7.13 -16.86 15.66
C LYS A 42 8.01 -17.43 16.78
N ASP A 43 9.26 -17.75 16.50
CA ASP A 43 10.20 -18.30 17.49
C ASP A 43 10.50 -17.27 18.59
N THR A 44 10.62 -15.98 18.24
CA THR A 44 10.89 -14.91 19.20
C THR A 44 9.65 -14.49 20.01
N PHE A 45 8.50 -14.33 19.37
CA PHE A 45 7.30 -13.70 19.98
C PHE A 45 6.15 -14.68 20.25
N GLY A 46 6.30 -15.95 19.87
CA GLY A 46 5.28 -17.00 19.98
C GLY A 46 4.17 -16.93 18.91
N ARG A 47 3.84 -15.72 18.43
CA ARG A 47 2.80 -15.48 17.42
C ARG A 47 3.06 -14.20 16.62
N VAL A 48 2.36 -14.06 15.49
CA VAL A 48 2.35 -12.84 14.67
C VAL A 48 0.92 -12.32 14.63
N ASP A 49 0.69 -11.15 15.22
CA ASP A 49 -0.64 -10.56 15.33
C ASP A 49 -1.00 -9.62 14.19
N VAL A 50 -0.03 -8.88 13.66
CA VAL A 50 -0.27 -7.84 12.66
C VAL A 50 0.82 -7.88 11.62
N VAL A 51 0.50 -8.11 10.35
CA VAL A 51 1.47 -8.03 9.26
C VAL A 51 1.29 -6.72 8.50
N VAL A 52 2.38 -6.01 8.25
CA VAL A 52 2.35 -4.66 7.67
C VAL A 52 3.14 -4.62 6.35
N ASN A 53 2.43 -4.64 5.22
CA ASN A 53 3.05 -4.43 3.91
C ASN A 53 3.41 -2.95 3.71
N ASN A 54 4.56 -2.51 4.25
CA ASN A 54 5.02 -1.10 4.19
C ASN A 54 6.10 -0.84 3.14
N ALA A 55 6.85 -1.86 2.74
CA ALA A 55 8.00 -1.67 1.86
C ALA A 55 7.55 -1.14 0.51
N ALA A 56 8.17 -0.04 0.09
CA ALA A 56 7.83 0.62 -1.15
C ALA A 56 9.04 1.30 -1.80
N PHE A 57 9.00 1.31 -3.12
CA PHE A 57 9.82 2.08 -4.04
C PHE A 57 8.89 2.91 -4.93
N ALA A 58 9.33 4.07 -5.42
CA ALA A 58 8.51 4.86 -6.34
C ALA A 58 9.33 5.27 -7.56
N ALA A 59 8.85 4.90 -8.73
CA ALA A 59 9.32 5.41 -10.01
C ALA A 59 8.32 6.47 -10.49
N LEU A 60 8.72 7.74 -10.43
CA LEU A 60 7.88 8.88 -10.80
C LEU A 60 8.30 9.46 -12.14
N GLY A 61 7.32 9.94 -12.89
CA GLY A 61 7.54 10.56 -14.18
C GLY A 61 6.28 10.51 -15.01
N GLU A 62 6.36 11.09 -16.19
CA GLU A 62 5.32 10.98 -17.20
C GLU A 62 5.31 9.56 -17.76
N VAL A 63 4.18 9.09 -18.28
CA VAL A 63 4.04 7.69 -18.76
C VAL A 63 5.07 7.33 -19.83
N LYS A 64 5.50 8.30 -20.64
CA LYS A 64 6.53 8.13 -21.68
C LYS A 64 7.97 8.23 -21.15
N SER A 65 8.15 8.66 -19.91
CA SER A 65 9.44 8.98 -19.31
C SER A 65 9.93 7.92 -18.33
N VAL A 66 9.01 7.27 -17.62
CA VAL A 66 9.38 6.26 -16.62
C VAL A 66 10.04 5.09 -17.35
N ARG A 67 11.26 4.74 -16.93
CA ARG A 67 11.99 3.61 -17.51
C ARG A 67 11.25 2.33 -17.16
N GLU A 68 11.13 1.42 -18.13
CA GLU A 68 10.42 0.16 -17.93
C GLU A 68 11.01 -0.66 -16.77
N GLU A 69 12.35 -0.67 -16.64
CA GLU A 69 13.04 -1.37 -15.54
C GLU A 69 12.65 -0.82 -14.15
N ASP A 70 12.53 0.50 -14.00
CA ASP A 70 12.11 1.15 -12.76
C ASP A 70 10.64 0.87 -12.46
N ALA A 71 9.79 0.90 -13.50
CA ALA A 71 8.37 0.54 -13.37
C ALA A 71 8.21 -0.93 -12.95
N ARG A 72 8.95 -1.86 -13.56
CA ARG A 72 8.95 -3.28 -13.18
C ARG A 72 9.43 -3.46 -11.74
N LEU A 73 10.53 -2.83 -11.35
CA LEU A 73 11.04 -2.90 -9.98
C LEU A 73 10.04 -2.38 -8.95
N MET A 74 9.28 -1.34 -9.31
CA MET A 74 8.19 -0.81 -8.50
C MET A 74 7.07 -1.84 -8.29
N PHE A 75 6.68 -2.59 -9.33
CA PHE A 75 5.72 -3.70 -9.21
C PHE A 75 6.28 -4.89 -8.41
N GLU A 76 7.53 -5.28 -8.66
CA GLU A 76 8.19 -6.36 -7.91
C GLU A 76 8.22 -6.07 -6.41
N THR A 77 8.46 -4.81 -6.03
CA THR A 77 8.55 -4.41 -4.62
C THR A 77 7.16 -4.18 -4.01
N ASN A 78 6.38 -3.27 -4.60
CA ASN A 78 5.17 -2.76 -3.96
C ASN A 78 3.98 -3.72 -4.10
N PHE A 79 3.96 -4.57 -5.14
CA PHE A 79 2.87 -5.48 -5.42
C PHE A 79 3.26 -6.93 -5.14
N TRP A 80 4.23 -7.48 -5.88
CA TRP A 80 4.61 -8.89 -5.71
C TRP A 80 5.21 -9.16 -4.33
N GLY A 81 6.07 -8.27 -3.82
CA GLY A 81 6.58 -8.34 -2.45
C GLY A 81 5.46 -8.43 -1.41
N ALA A 82 4.45 -7.57 -1.52
CA ALA A 82 3.29 -7.57 -0.62
C ALA A 82 2.45 -8.85 -0.74
N ILE A 83 2.25 -9.38 -1.96
CA ILE A 83 1.54 -10.65 -2.17
C ILE A 83 2.29 -11.81 -1.53
N HIS A 84 3.62 -11.87 -1.69
CA HIS A 84 4.41 -12.96 -1.11
C HIS A 84 4.37 -12.94 0.43
N VAL A 85 4.49 -11.75 1.03
CA VAL A 85 4.33 -11.59 2.49
C VAL A 85 2.93 -12.01 2.93
N THR A 86 1.90 -11.55 2.22
CA THR A 86 0.50 -11.86 2.53
C THR A 86 0.22 -13.37 2.44
N ARG A 87 0.74 -14.05 1.43
CA ARG A 87 0.60 -15.51 1.26
C ARG A 87 1.24 -16.28 2.41
N GLU A 88 2.43 -15.86 2.86
CA GLU A 88 3.05 -16.50 4.03
C GLU A 88 2.27 -16.20 5.31
N ALA A 89 1.76 -14.98 5.46
CA ALA A 89 0.96 -14.62 6.62
C ALA A 89 -0.34 -15.44 6.74
N VAL A 90 -1.05 -15.69 5.63
CA VAL A 90 -2.29 -16.49 5.62
C VAL A 90 -2.05 -17.95 6.05
N LYS A 91 -0.83 -18.47 5.91
CA LYS A 91 -0.49 -19.82 6.41
C LYS A 91 -0.40 -19.89 7.94
N LEU A 92 -0.35 -18.75 8.63
CA LEU A 92 -0.27 -18.66 10.08
C LEU A 92 -1.66 -18.49 10.71
N SER A 93 -1.84 -19.01 11.93
CA SER A 93 -3.05 -18.80 12.73
C SER A 93 -3.08 -17.39 13.35
N PRO A 94 -4.28 -16.85 13.64
CA PRO A 94 -4.94 -15.78 12.90
C PRO A 94 -4.25 -14.40 13.02
N PRO A 95 -3.44 -13.97 12.04
CA PRO A 95 -2.94 -12.60 11.99
C PRO A 95 -3.99 -11.62 11.44
N LEU A 96 -3.98 -10.39 11.94
CA LEU A 96 -4.47 -9.22 11.20
C LEU A 96 -3.50 -8.91 10.05
N LEU A 97 -4.01 -8.79 8.85
CA LEU A 97 -3.28 -8.37 7.66
C LEU A 97 -3.57 -6.89 7.40
N ALA A 98 -2.63 -6.01 7.77
CA ALA A 98 -2.69 -4.59 7.47
C ALA A 98 -1.81 -4.31 6.25
N SER A 99 -2.40 -4.28 5.05
CA SER A 99 -1.67 -3.81 3.88
C SER A 99 -1.64 -2.28 3.90
N LEU A 100 -0.46 -1.69 4.05
CA LEU A 100 -0.35 -0.26 3.85
C LEU A 100 -0.32 -0.01 2.34
N ALA A 101 -1.37 0.59 1.80
CA ALA A 101 -1.34 1.17 0.46
C ALA A 101 -0.62 2.53 0.54
N VAL A 102 0.65 2.51 0.93
CA VAL A 102 1.47 3.73 1.02
C VAL A 102 1.86 4.18 -0.38
N GLN A 103 1.67 5.47 -0.61
CA GLN A 103 2.15 6.29 -1.73
C GLN A 103 1.16 6.52 -2.88
N ASP A 104 1.22 7.77 -3.34
CA ASP A 104 0.46 8.48 -4.37
C ASP A 104 -0.76 7.80 -5.01
N TRP A 105 -1.89 8.53 -4.99
CA TRP A 105 -3.18 8.15 -5.58
C TRP A 105 -3.16 7.86 -7.09
N VAL A 106 -1.99 7.98 -7.73
CA VAL A 106 -1.78 7.88 -9.17
C VAL A 106 -0.91 6.65 -9.54
N SER A 107 -0.21 6.01 -8.58
CA SER A 107 0.70 4.90 -8.92
C SER A 107 -0.03 3.57 -9.07
N MET A 108 0.11 2.95 -10.25
CA MET A 108 -0.52 1.68 -10.64
C MET A 108 -0.41 0.56 -9.59
N PRO A 109 0.76 0.32 -8.94
CA PRO A 109 0.88 -0.75 -7.94
C PRO A 109 -0.06 -0.58 -6.75
N ARG A 110 -0.38 0.67 -6.36
CA ARG A 110 -1.34 0.95 -5.29
C ARG A 110 -2.73 0.41 -5.66
N GLN A 111 -3.23 0.73 -6.86
CA GLN A 111 -4.55 0.26 -7.29
C GLN A 111 -4.58 -1.26 -7.48
N THR A 112 -3.47 -1.87 -7.92
CA THR A 112 -3.39 -3.33 -8.01
C THR A 112 -3.41 -3.98 -6.62
N LEU A 113 -2.73 -3.39 -5.62
CA LEU A 113 -2.74 -3.88 -4.25
C LEU A 113 -4.11 -3.69 -3.56
N GLU A 114 -4.83 -2.60 -3.85
CA GLU A 114 -6.24 -2.41 -3.45
C GLU A 114 -7.11 -3.55 -3.98
N GLY A 115 -7.13 -3.79 -5.29
CA GLY A 115 -7.95 -4.84 -5.89
C GLY A 115 -7.57 -6.24 -5.39
N PHE A 116 -6.28 -6.51 -5.16
CA PHE A 116 -5.85 -7.76 -4.52
C PHE A 116 -6.39 -7.90 -3.10
N SER A 117 -6.34 -6.82 -2.30
CA SER A 117 -6.80 -6.85 -0.91
C SER A 117 -8.32 -6.96 -0.81
N GLU A 118 -9.07 -6.30 -1.70
CA GLU A 118 -10.52 -6.47 -1.85
C GLU A 118 -10.88 -7.93 -2.21
N SER A 119 -10.16 -8.51 -3.17
CA SER A 119 -10.36 -9.91 -3.58
C SER A 119 -10.05 -10.88 -2.43
N LEU A 120 -8.93 -10.69 -1.74
CA LEU A 120 -8.53 -11.50 -0.59
C LEU A 120 -9.53 -11.40 0.56
N ALA A 121 -10.00 -10.18 0.86
CA ALA A 121 -11.00 -9.96 1.91
C ALA A 121 -12.33 -10.66 1.61
N ALA A 122 -12.69 -10.79 0.33
CA ALA A 122 -13.88 -11.53 -0.10
C ALA A 122 -13.65 -13.05 -0.15
N GLU A 123 -12.41 -13.52 -0.32
CA GLU A 123 -12.04 -14.94 -0.42
C GLU A 123 -11.90 -15.62 0.96
N ILE A 124 -11.35 -14.92 1.95
CA ILE A 124 -11.00 -15.48 3.26
C ILE A 124 -12.25 -15.98 4.00
N ASP A 125 -12.18 -17.22 4.52
CA ASP A 125 -13.21 -17.76 5.40
C ASP A 125 -13.24 -16.97 6.73
N PRO A 126 -14.40 -16.40 7.12
CA PRO A 126 -14.52 -15.64 8.36
C PRO A 126 -14.11 -16.42 9.62
N SER A 127 -14.22 -17.76 9.61
CA SER A 127 -13.82 -18.63 10.73
C SER A 127 -12.31 -18.63 10.98
N TRP A 128 -11.50 -18.24 9.99
CA TRP A 128 -10.05 -18.10 10.15
C TRP A 128 -9.68 -16.86 10.95
N ASN A 129 -10.63 -15.95 11.20
CA ASN A 129 -10.44 -14.70 11.94
C ASN A 129 -9.25 -13.84 11.45
N ILE A 130 -8.91 -13.96 10.16
CA ILE A 130 -7.97 -13.08 9.48
C ILE A 130 -8.73 -11.84 9.03
N LYS A 131 -8.19 -10.65 9.33
CA LYS A 131 -8.78 -9.37 8.93
C LYS A 131 -7.88 -8.71 7.91
N VAL A 132 -8.45 -8.06 6.91
CA VAL A 132 -7.70 -7.32 5.88
C VAL A 132 -8.09 -5.85 5.96
N THR A 133 -7.10 -4.96 6.07
CA THR A 133 -7.32 -3.52 6.01
C THR A 133 -6.27 -2.83 5.13
N LEU A 134 -6.74 -1.89 4.32
CA LEU A 134 -5.97 -0.98 3.47
C LEU A 134 -5.82 0.35 4.21
N VAL A 135 -4.62 0.61 4.70
CA VAL A 135 -4.30 1.93 5.26
C VAL A 135 -3.86 2.84 4.11
N GLU A 136 -4.55 3.97 3.95
CA GLU A 136 -4.38 4.87 2.80
C GLU A 136 -3.91 6.26 3.28
N PRO A 137 -2.60 6.43 3.56
CA PRO A 137 -2.09 7.66 4.14
C PRO A 137 -2.02 8.83 3.16
N ALA A 138 -2.14 10.04 3.71
CA ALA A 138 -1.62 11.25 3.07
C ALA A 138 -0.07 11.20 3.01
N GLY A 139 0.56 12.17 2.33
CA GLY A 139 2.02 12.23 2.31
C GLY A 139 2.57 12.64 3.67
N PHE A 140 3.31 11.77 4.35
CA PHE A 140 4.05 12.10 5.58
C PHE A 140 5.54 12.31 5.29
N GLU A 141 6.17 13.24 6.00
CA GLU A 141 7.62 13.44 5.87
C GLU A 141 8.37 12.25 6.49
N THR A 142 9.05 11.48 5.66
CA THR A 142 9.81 10.27 6.03
C THR A 142 11.07 10.16 5.16
N GLY A 143 11.95 9.20 5.49
CA GLY A 143 13.10 8.87 4.64
C GLY A 143 12.73 8.28 3.26
N GLY A 144 11.46 7.96 3.01
CA GLY A 144 10.99 7.36 1.76
C GLY A 144 11.26 8.21 0.51
N ARG A 145 11.37 9.54 0.65
CA ARG A 145 11.74 10.45 -0.45
C ARG A 145 13.09 10.09 -1.09
N GLY A 146 14.04 9.57 -0.31
CA GLY A 146 15.34 9.13 -0.82
C GLY A 146 15.30 7.84 -1.65
N ARG A 147 14.14 7.17 -1.73
CA ARG A 147 13.91 5.95 -2.51
C ARG A 147 13.07 6.20 -3.78
N VAL A 148 12.88 7.48 -4.13
CA VAL A 148 12.16 7.88 -5.34
C VAL A 148 13.15 8.06 -6.48
N VAL A 149 12.89 7.39 -7.60
CA VAL A 149 13.60 7.65 -8.85
C VAL A 149 12.70 8.41 -9.81
N TRP A 150 13.29 9.35 -10.55
CA TRP A 150 12.57 10.12 -11.55
C TRP A 150 13.00 9.70 -12.94
N GLY A 151 12.02 9.41 -13.80
CA GLY A 151 12.25 9.35 -15.23
C GLY A 151 12.72 10.72 -15.76
N PRO A 152 13.54 10.76 -16.83
CA PRO A 152 13.98 12.02 -17.43
C PRO A 152 12.76 12.86 -17.86
N PRO A 153 12.81 14.19 -17.75
CA PRO A 153 11.73 15.04 -18.26
C PRO A 153 11.51 14.79 -19.75
N HIS A 154 10.28 14.54 -20.16
CA HIS A 154 9.95 14.31 -21.57
C HIS A 154 9.54 15.63 -22.25
N PRO A 155 10.10 15.98 -23.44
CA PRO A 155 9.87 17.27 -24.10
C PRO A 155 8.40 17.62 -24.34
N ALA A 156 7.54 16.63 -24.57
CA ALA A 156 6.09 16.84 -24.75
C ALA A 156 5.34 17.28 -23.47
N TYR A 157 6.00 17.27 -22.31
CA TYR A 157 5.41 17.68 -21.02
C TYR A 157 6.06 18.97 -20.51
N SER A 158 6.24 19.94 -21.40
CA SER A 158 6.86 21.24 -21.11
C SER A 158 5.91 22.25 -20.44
N ASP A 159 4.60 22.01 -20.49
CA ASP A 159 3.61 22.90 -19.88
C ASP A 159 3.69 22.82 -18.34
N PRO A 160 4.00 23.94 -17.66
CA PRO A 160 4.12 23.98 -16.20
C PRO A 160 2.81 23.76 -15.45
N GLU A 161 1.65 23.85 -16.13
CA GLU A 161 0.33 23.67 -15.54
C GLU A 161 -0.10 22.20 -15.45
N LEU A 162 0.56 21.32 -16.20
CA LEU A 162 0.27 19.89 -16.19
C LEU A 162 0.53 19.28 -14.80
N PRO A 163 -0.34 18.38 -14.31
CA PRO A 163 -0.17 17.76 -13.00
C PRO A 163 1.19 17.09 -12.79
N ALA A 164 1.72 16.41 -13.83
CA ALA A 164 3.02 15.74 -13.75
C ALA A 164 4.18 16.75 -13.61
N THR A 165 4.17 17.83 -14.41
CA THR A 165 5.18 18.89 -14.35
C THR A 165 5.15 19.62 -13.01
N ARG A 166 3.95 19.94 -12.49
CA ARG A 166 3.77 20.52 -11.15
C ARG A 166 4.31 19.60 -10.06
N MET A 167 4.00 18.31 -10.12
CA MET A 167 4.49 17.33 -9.17
C MET A 167 6.02 17.27 -9.17
N ARG A 168 6.64 17.19 -10.36
CA ARG A 168 8.09 17.17 -10.53
C ARG A 168 8.75 18.43 -9.93
N ASN A 169 8.30 19.61 -10.34
CA ASN A 169 8.88 20.89 -9.91
C ASN A 169 8.72 21.14 -8.41
N SER A 170 7.58 20.73 -7.86
CA SER A 170 7.30 20.90 -6.44
C SER A 170 7.91 19.79 -5.57
N PHE A 171 8.37 18.67 -6.15
CA PHE A 171 8.81 17.51 -5.37
C PHE A 171 9.93 17.88 -4.42
N GLU A 172 11.03 18.46 -4.90
CA GLU A 172 12.20 18.81 -4.08
C GLU A 172 11.91 19.95 -3.08
N GLN A 173 11.06 20.89 -3.46
CA GLN A 173 10.80 22.12 -2.70
C GLN A 173 9.68 21.97 -1.68
N SER A 174 8.74 21.04 -1.90
CA SER A 174 7.58 20.84 -1.03
C SER A 174 7.96 20.02 0.19
N ARG A 175 7.79 20.64 1.37
CA ARG A 175 7.75 19.88 2.63
C ARG A 175 6.34 19.37 2.88
N LEU A 176 6.25 18.10 3.23
CA LEU A 176 5.00 17.47 3.62
C LEU A 176 4.61 18.00 5.00
N LYS A 177 3.42 18.59 5.12
CA LYS A 177 2.97 19.27 6.34
C LYS A 177 2.35 18.32 7.39
N TYR A 178 2.42 17.02 7.18
CA TYR A 178 1.76 16.02 8.02
C TYR A 178 2.73 15.44 9.05
N ASN A 179 2.31 15.43 10.31
CA ASN A 179 3.09 14.89 11.42
C ASN A 179 3.16 13.35 11.33
N ALA A 180 4.35 12.81 11.09
CA ALA A 180 4.57 11.38 10.92
C ALA A 180 4.22 10.56 12.19
N CYS A 181 4.52 11.08 13.39
CA CYS A 181 4.18 10.40 14.65
C CYS A 181 2.66 10.24 14.82
N LYS A 182 1.87 11.27 14.47
CA LYS A 182 0.40 11.17 14.47
C LYS A 182 -0.12 10.20 13.40
N GLY A 183 0.57 10.11 12.26
CA GLY A 183 0.29 9.10 11.25
C GLY A 183 0.51 7.68 11.77
N ALA A 184 1.67 7.43 12.41
CA ALA A 184 2.00 6.16 13.03
C ALA A 184 1.01 5.80 14.16
N GLU A 185 0.63 6.77 14.99
CA GLU A 185 -0.39 6.59 16.03
C GLU A 185 -1.75 6.15 15.43
N ALA A 186 -2.15 6.74 14.30
CA ALA A 186 -3.35 6.33 13.60
C ALA A 186 -3.25 4.90 13.06
N PHE A 187 -2.10 4.50 12.51
CA PHE A 187 -1.88 3.15 12.01
C PHE A 187 -1.96 2.13 13.15
N TYR A 188 -1.33 2.44 14.28
CA TYR A 188 -1.40 1.63 15.49
C TYR A 188 -2.84 1.48 15.99
N LYS A 189 -3.61 2.57 16.05
CA LYS A 189 -5.02 2.52 16.44
C LYS A 189 -5.86 1.65 15.49
N ILE A 190 -5.64 1.74 14.18
CA ILE A 190 -6.31 0.89 13.18
C ILE A 190 -5.98 -0.59 13.44
N ALA A 191 -4.72 -0.91 13.73
CA ALA A 191 -4.28 -2.26 14.03
C ALA A 191 -4.91 -2.87 15.31
N LEU A 192 -5.45 -2.02 16.19
CA LEU A 192 -6.11 -2.44 17.43
C LEU A 192 -7.64 -2.53 17.32
N VAL A 193 -8.23 -2.17 16.17
CA VAL A 193 -9.68 -2.31 15.98
C VAL A 193 -10.01 -3.79 15.81
N ASP A 194 -10.97 -4.31 16.59
CA ASP A 194 -11.32 -5.75 16.56
C ASP A 194 -11.87 -6.21 15.20
N ASN A 195 -12.62 -5.34 14.52
CA ASN A 195 -13.13 -5.56 13.16
C ASN A 195 -12.85 -4.30 12.31
N PRO A 196 -11.61 -4.15 11.80
CA PRO A 196 -11.25 -2.97 11.02
C PRO A 196 -11.98 -2.96 9.69
N LEU A 197 -12.33 -1.76 9.21
CA LEU A 197 -12.89 -1.60 7.88
C LEU A 197 -11.82 -1.80 6.81
N LEU A 198 -12.25 -2.21 5.62
CA LEU A 198 -11.35 -2.50 4.51
C LEU A 198 -10.54 -1.27 4.07
N HIS A 199 -11.13 -0.08 4.02
CA HIS A 199 -10.41 1.14 3.65
C HIS A 199 -10.30 2.12 4.82
N SER A 200 -9.07 2.54 5.12
CA SER A 200 -8.76 3.48 6.20
C SER A 200 -7.96 4.68 5.68
N PRO A 201 -8.62 5.73 5.13
CA PRO A 201 -7.96 6.97 4.74
C PRO A 201 -7.37 7.72 5.94
N VAL A 202 -6.06 7.90 5.97
CA VAL A 202 -5.35 8.56 7.08
C VAL A 202 -4.88 9.95 6.67
N GLY A 203 -5.58 10.96 7.18
CA GLY A 203 -5.25 12.38 7.02
C GLY A 203 -6.19 13.14 6.06
N PRO A 204 -6.37 14.46 6.26
CA PRO A 204 -7.33 15.27 5.50
C PRO A 204 -7.23 15.16 3.97
N LEU A 205 -6.01 15.09 3.42
CA LEU A 205 -5.82 14.98 1.98
C LEU A 205 -6.26 13.61 1.44
N ALA A 206 -5.95 12.52 2.15
CA ALA A 206 -6.38 11.18 1.79
C ALA A 206 -7.91 11.10 1.81
N MET A 207 -8.55 11.59 2.88
CA MET A 207 -10.01 11.63 2.98
C MET A 207 -10.66 12.43 1.84
N ARG A 208 -10.11 13.61 1.52
CA ARG A 208 -10.62 14.45 0.42
C ARG A 208 -10.50 13.74 -0.93
N ARG A 209 -9.38 13.05 -1.18
CA ARG A 209 -9.15 12.30 -2.43
C ARG A 209 -10.05 11.08 -2.53
N ALA A 210 -10.23 10.33 -1.44
CA ALA A 210 -11.16 9.20 -1.37
C ALA A 210 -12.58 9.64 -1.75
N LYS A 211 -13.08 10.71 -1.10
CA LYS A 211 -14.39 11.28 -1.42
C LYS A 211 -14.50 11.75 -2.87
N LYS A 212 -13.48 12.43 -3.38
CA LYS A 212 -13.48 12.88 -4.78
C LYS A 212 -13.53 11.70 -5.76
N LYS A 213 -12.75 10.64 -5.54
CA LYS A 213 -12.74 9.42 -6.35
C LYS A 213 -14.11 8.74 -6.32
N ALA A 214 -14.67 8.53 -5.13
CA ALA A 214 -15.98 7.90 -4.96
C ALA A 214 -17.09 8.67 -5.65
N ASN A 215 -17.14 10.00 -5.46
CA ASN A 215 -18.16 10.84 -6.08
C ASN A 215 -18.02 10.90 -7.61
N GLY A 216 -16.78 10.90 -8.12
CA GLY A 216 -16.52 10.84 -9.57
C GLY A 216 -17.02 9.54 -10.17
N LEU A 217 -16.66 8.40 -9.58
CA LEU A 217 -17.13 7.09 -10.04
C LEU A 217 -18.65 6.96 -9.99
N LEU A 218 -19.30 7.50 -8.94
CA LEU A 218 -20.75 7.53 -8.86
C LEU A 218 -21.37 8.37 -9.98
N ALA A 219 -20.80 9.54 -10.27
CA ALA A 219 -21.27 10.40 -11.35
C ALA A 219 -21.10 9.72 -12.73
N ASP A 220 -19.97 9.06 -12.97
CA ASP A 220 -19.73 8.29 -14.20
C ASP A 220 -20.77 7.17 -14.34
N THR A 221 -21.02 6.42 -13.25
CA THR A 221 -21.99 5.31 -13.23
C THR A 221 -23.39 5.80 -13.54
N GLU A 222 -23.85 6.88 -12.91
CA GLU A 222 -25.19 7.45 -13.19
C GLU A 222 -25.28 8.02 -14.61
N THR A 223 -24.19 8.58 -15.15
CA THR A 223 -24.14 9.09 -16.53
C THR A 223 -24.32 7.96 -17.55
N TYR A 224 -23.65 6.82 -17.34
CA TYR A 224 -23.69 5.66 -18.25
C TYR A 224 -24.79 4.65 -17.93
N LYS A 225 -25.56 4.86 -16.87
CA LYS A 225 -26.64 3.98 -16.41
C LYS A 225 -27.64 3.55 -17.50
N PRO A 226 -28.12 4.43 -18.41
CA PRO A 226 -29.07 4.02 -19.44
C PRO A 226 -28.55 2.89 -20.33
N TRP A 227 -27.24 2.88 -20.63
CA TRP A 227 -26.58 1.84 -21.45
C TRP A 227 -26.30 0.55 -20.68
N SER A 228 -26.50 0.53 -19.36
CA SER A 228 -26.32 -0.67 -18.54
C SER A 228 -27.66 -1.33 -18.20
N GLN A 229 -28.72 -0.51 -18.07
CA GLN A 229 -30.05 -1.00 -17.69
C GLN A 229 -30.78 -1.68 -18.84
N ASP A 230 -30.54 -1.27 -20.08
CA ASP A 230 -31.10 -1.87 -21.29
C ASP A 230 -30.52 -3.26 -21.63
N MET A 231 -29.44 -3.67 -20.97
CA MET A 231 -28.82 -4.99 -21.11
C MET A 231 -29.51 -6.09 -20.30
N VAL A 232 -30.37 -5.74 -19.34
CA VAL A 232 -31.11 -6.71 -18.54
C VAL A 232 -32.22 -7.30 -19.41
N LYS A 233 -32.12 -8.59 -19.75
CA LYS A 233 -33.22 -9.31 -20.39
C LYS A 233 -34.44 -9.25 -19.47
N ASN A 234 -35.59 -8.83 -20.01
CA ASN A 234 -36.87 -9.04 -19.34
C ASN A 234 -37.03 -10.55 -19.10
N MET A 235 -37.03 -10.95 -17.83
CA MET A 235 -37.38 -12.31 -17.40
C MET A 235 -38.89 -12.49 -17.40
#